data_AF-A0A9D2DBW2-F1
#
_entry.id   AF-A0A9D2DBW2-F1
#
_cell.length_a   1.000
_cell.length_b   1.000
_cell.length_c   1.000
_cell.angle_alpha   90.00
_cell.angle_beta   90.00
_cell.angle_gamma   90.00
#
_symmetry.space_group_name_H-M   'P 1'
#
loop_
_entity.id
_entity.type
_entity.pdbx_description
1 polymer ?
#
loop_
_entity_poly.entity_id
_entity_poly.type
_entity_poly.pdbx_seq_one_letter_code
_entity_poly.pdbx_strand_id
1 'polypeptide(L)'
;MDNRVRELRHEKGLRQVDLAGKINVSQQTISRIENGMNSLPADILIHLSRFFHVSADYILKLSDTRVTEESRIEIERKIERGQDFFIAFEKLNSTNQELIGCLMRQLGEQQKENK
;
A
#
# COMPACT_ATOMS: atom_id res chain seq x y z
N MET A 1 -1.83 -17.61 -17.46
CA MET A 1 -1.00 -17.37 -16.25
C MET A 1 -1.42 -16.07 -15.63
N ASP A 2 -1.71 -16.13 -14.34
CA ASP A 2 -1.97 -14.98 -13.49
C ASP A 2 -0.62 -14.27 -13.22
N ASN A 3 -0.54 -12.96 -13.50
CA ASN A 3 0.66 -12.14 -13.36
C ASN A 3 0.27 -10.69 -13.02
N ARG A 4 0.73 -10.16 -11.88
CA ARG A 4 0.35 -8.83 -11.40
C ARG A 4 0.77 -7.69 -12.32
N VAL A 5 1.88 -7.84 -13.05
CA VAL A 5 2.31 -6.83 -14.04
C VAL A 5 1.30 -6.72 -15.16
N ARG A 6 0.80 -7.86 -15.65
CA ARG A 6 -0.25 -7.89 -16.68
C ARG A 6 -1.53 -7.22 -16.18
N GLU A 7 -1.98 -7.57 -14.97
CA GLU A 7 -3.18 -6.99 -14.36
C GLU A 7 -3.07 -5.47 -14.23
N LEU A 8 -2.01 -5.00 -13.57
CA LEU A 8 -1.75 -3.57 -13.37
C LEU A 8 -1.64 -2.80 -14.69
N ARG A 9 -1.06 -3.42 -15.73
CA ARG A 9 -1.00 -2.84 -17.07
C ARG A 9 -2.40 -2.68 -17.67
N HIS A 10 -3.25 -3.70 -17.55
CA HIS A 10 -4.61 -3.66 -18.07
C HIS A 10 -5.50 -2.66 -17.30
N GLU A 11 -5.36 -2.55 -15.98
CA GLU A 11 -6.05 -1.53 -15.17
C GLU A 11 -5.76 -0.11 -15.64
N LYS A 12 -4.52 0.16 -16.07
CA LYS A 12 -4.13 1.46 -16.65
C LYS A 12 -4.43 1.59 -18.15
N GLY A 13 -5.04 0.58 -18.79
CA GLY A 13 -5.38 0.60 -20.21
C GLY A 13 -4.17 0.57 -21.17
N LEU A 14 -3.02 0.09 -20.72
CA LEU A 14 -1.77 0.16 -21.47
C LEU A 14 -1.53 -1.08 -22.34
N ARG A 15 -0.97 -0.90 -23.53
CA ARG A 15 -0.36 -1.99 -24.32
C ARG A 15 1.02 -2.32 -23.75
N GLN A 16 1.54 -3.51 -24.08
CA GLN A 16 2.87 -3.92 -23.62
C GLN A 16 3.99 -2.96 -24.09
N VAL A 17 3.87 -2.41 -25.31
CA VAL A 17 4.79 -1.39 -25.83
C VAL A 17 4.72 -0.07 -25.04
N ASP A 18 3.53 0.30 -24.56
CA ASP A 18 3.36 1.54 -23.79
C ASP A 18 4.05 1.42 -22.43
N LEU A 19 3.81 0.30 -21.72
CA LEU A 19 4.49 0.02 -20.45
C LEU A 19 6.01 -0.07 -20.63
N ALA A 20 6.45 -0.75 -21.69
CA ALA A 20 7.87 -0.89 -22.03
C ALA A 20 8.55 0.48 -22.19
N GLY A 21 7.90 1.40 -22.91
CA GLY A 21 8.37 2.78 -23.06
C GLY A 21 8.38 3.57 -21.75
N LYS A 22 7.41 3.33 -20.84
CA LYS A 22 7.36 4.02 -19.54
C LYS A 22 8.46 3.59 -18.57
N ILE A 23 8.91 2.34 -18.64
CA ILE A 23 9.96 1.81 -17.75
C ILE A 23 11.30 1.57 -18.47
N ASN A 24 11.44 2.08 -19.70
CA ASN A 24 12.65 2.03 -20.51
C ASN A 24 13.20 0.62 -20.76
N VAL A 25 12.33 -0.31 -21.17
CA VAL A 25 12.69 -1.68 -21.58
C VAL A 25 12.08 -1.99 -22.95
N SER A 26 12.42 -3.15 -23.54
CA SER A 26 11.77 -3.59 -24.78
C SER A 26 10.38 -4.19 -24.51
N GLN A 27 9.48 -4.12 -25.50
CA GLN A 27 8.18 -4.79 -25.42
C GLN A 27 8.33 -6.31 -25.21
N GLN A 28 9.38 -6.91 -25.76
CA GLN A 28 9.71 -8.33 -25.58
C GLN A 28 9.99 -8.64 -24.10
N THR A 29 10.70 -7.76 -23.39
CA THR A 29 10.94 -7.90 -21.95
C THR A 29 9.62 -7.93 -21.18
N ILE A 30 8.69 -7.00 -21.44
CA ILE A 30 7.35 -7.01 -20.82
C ILE A 30 6.60 -8.30 -21.13
N SER A 31 6.59 -8.73 -22.40
CA SER A 31 5.93 -9.97 -22.81
C SER A 31 6.49 -11.19 -22.07
N ARG A 32 7.82 -11.29 -21.94
CA ARG A 32 8.46 -12.40 -21.21
C ARG A 32 8.13 -12.37 -19.72
N ILE A 33 8.11 -11.18 -19.10
CA ILE A 33 7.71 -10.99 -17.70
C ILE A 33 6.27 -11.48 -17.49
N GLU A 34 5.33 -11.01 -18.30
CA GLU A 34 3.90 -11.35 -18.16
C GLU A 34 3.59 -12.84 -18.41
N ASN A 35 4.45 -13.52 -19.16
CA ASN A 35 4.33 -14.94 -19.44
C ASN A 35 5.21 -15.83 -18.53
N GLY A 36 5.88 -15.25 -17.52
CA GLY A 36 6.72 -16.01 -16.58
C GLY A 36 7.99 -16.61 -17.19
N MET A 37 8.42 -16.12 -18.36
CA MET A 37 9.56 -16.66 -19.12
C MET A 37 10.90 -16.00 -18.79
N ASN A 38 10.91 -14.92 -18.02
CA ASN A 38 12.12 -14.25 -17.53
C ASN A 38 12.10 -14.19 -16.00
N SER A 39 13.26 -14.34 -15.37
CA SER A 39 13.45 -13.81 -14.01
C SER A 39 13.20 -12.31 -14.06
N LEU A 40 12.42 -11.78 -13.12
CA LEU A 40 12.13 -10.35 -13.03
C LEU A 40 13.34 -9.67 -12.37
N PRO A 41 14.19 -8.95 -13.11
CA PRO A 41 15.39 -8.33 -12.54
C PRO A 41 15.01 -7.25 -11.53
N ALA A 42 15.83 -7.05 -10.50
CA ALA A 42 15.51 -6.17 -9.39
C ALA A 42 15.32 -4.70 -9.83
N ASP A 43 16.10 -4.24 -10.80
CA ASP A 43 15.96 -2.92 -11.42
C ASP A 43 14.59 -2.77 -12.11
N ILE A 44 14.13 -3.76 -12.88
CA ILE A 44 12.80 -3.72 -13.50
C ILE A 44 11.71 -3.75 -12.43
N LEU A 45 11.85 -4.57 -11.39
CA LEU A 45 10.92 -4.61 -10.27
C LEU A 45 10.80 -3.27 -9.54
N ILE A 46 11.91 -2.55 -9.35
CA ILE A 46 11.92 -1.20 -8.78
C ILE A 46 11.15 -0.24 -9.69
N HIS A 47 11.40 -0.27 -11.01
CA HIS A 47 10.69 0.59 -11.96
C HIS A 47 9.18 0.30 -11.99
N LEU A 48 8.78 -0.98 -11.99
CA LEU A 48 7.38 -1.39 -11.95
C LEU A 48 6.69 -0.94 -10.65
N SER A 49 7.35 -1.16 -9.50
CA SER A 49 6.85 -0.74 -8.18
C SER A 49 6.56 0.76 -8.17
N ARG A 50 7.50 1.57 -8.66
CA ARG A 50 7.36 3.04 -8.74
C ARG A 50 6.27 3.46 -9.73
N PHE A 51 6.23 2.87 -10.92
CA PHE A 51 5.27 3.23 -11.96
C PHE A 51 3.82 2.91 -11.58
N PHE A 52 3.61 1.78 -10.90
CA PHE A 52 2.28 1.33 -10.50
C PHE A 52 1.88 1.77 -9.09
N HIS A 53 2.79 2.41 -8.33
CA HIS A 53 2.60 2.81 -6.94
C HIS A 53 2.16 1.63 -6.06
N VAL A 54 2.89 0.52 -6.17
CA VAL A 54 2.64 -0.71 -5.39
C VAL A 54 3.97 -1.25 -4.86
N SER A 55 3.90 -2.10 -3.83
CA SER A 55 5.09 -2.77 -3.29
C SER A 55 5.63 -3.83 -4.23
N ALA A 56 6.93 -4.11 -4.09
CA ALA A 56 7.56 -5.26 -4.74
C ALA A 56 6.86 -6.58 -4.34
N ASP A 57 6.49 -6.71 -3.07
CA ASP A 57 5.76 -7.88 -2.54
C ASP A 57 4.43 -8.11 -3.27
N TYR A 58 3.70 -7.04 -3.60
CA TYR A 58 2.49 -7.16 -4.40
C TYR A 58 2.79 -7.68 -5.80
N ILE A 59 3.77 -7.08 -6.50
CA ILE A 59 4.16 -7.51 -7.85
C ILE A 59 4.63 -8.98 -7.87
N LEU A 60 5.37 -9.39 -6.84
CA LEU A 60 5.89 -10.75 -6.66
C LEU A 60 4.87 -11.73 -6.07
N LYS A 61 3.65 -11.28 -5.75
CA LYS A 61 2.58 -12.09 -5.14
C LYS A 61 2.91 -12.66 -3.75
N LEU A 62 3.74 -11.96 -3.00
CA LEU A 62 3.96 -12.21 -1.58
C LEU A 62 2.88 -11.52 -0.70
N SER A 63 2.10 -10.61 -1.29
CA SER A 63 0.95 -9.96 -0.65
C SER A 63 -0.16 -9.70 -1.66
N ASP A 64 -1.42 -9.90 -1.24
CA ASP A 64 -2.59 -9.48 -2.00
C ASP A 64 -3.02 -8.03 -1.68
N THR A 65 -2.42 -7.44 -0.65
CA THR A 65 -2.76 -6.09 -0.23
C THR A 65 -2.04 -5.09 -1.11
N ARG A 66 -2.82 -4.35 -1.90
CA ARG A 66 -2.33 -3.19 -2.65
C ARG A 66 -2.19 -2.00 -1.69
N VAL A 67 -1.03 -1.91 -1.03
CA VAL A 67 -0.66 -0.69 -0.30
C VAL A 67 -0.24 0.35 -1.34
N THR A 68 -1.14 1.26 -1.67
CA THR A 68 -0.82 2.39 -2.55
C THR A 68 -0.05 3.45 -1.79
N GLU A 69 0.68 4.30 -2.50
CA GLU A 69 1.40 5.42 -1.88
C GLU A 69 0.43 6.36 -1.14
N GLU A 70 -0.77 6.59 -1.68
CA GLU A 70 -1.80 7.41 -1.03
C GLU A 70 -2.28 6.79 0.28
N SER A 71 -2.51 5.46 0.29
CA SER A 71 -2.90 4.74 1.51
C SER A 71 -1.77 4.77 2.55
N ARG A 72 -0.51 4.71 2.11
CA ARG A 72 0.69 4.86 2.94
C ARG A 72 0.74 6.23 3.59
N ILE A 73 0.63 7.30 2.80
CA ILE A 73 0.63 8.69 3.28
C ILE A 73 -0.56 8.96 4.22
N GLU A 74 -1.73 8.35 3.96
CA GLU A 74 -2.86 8.45 4.89
C GLU A 74 -2.59 7.76 6.23
N ILE A 75 -2.03 6.54 6.20
CA ILE A 75 -1.63 5.81 7.40
C ILE A 75 -0.59 6.59 8.19
N GLU A 76 0.45 7.09 7.52
CA GLU A 76 1.52 7.87 8.14
C GLU A 76 0.97 9.13 8.82
N ARG A 77 0.10 9.88 8.13
CA ARG A 77 -0.60 11.04 8.73
C ARG A 77 -1.52 10.67 9.90
N LYS A 78 -2.10 9.48 9.92
CA LYS A 78 -2.92 9.01 11.06
C LYS A 78 -2.03 8.62 12.24
N ILE A 79 -0.90 7.98 11.97
CA ILE A 79 0.11 7.61 12.98
C ILE A 79 0.69 8.87 13.61
N GLU A 80 1.14 9.85 12.82
CA GLU A 80 1.68 11.12 13.33
C GLU A 80 0.67 11.82 14.24
N ARG A 81 -0.60 11.93 13.81
CA ARG A 81 -1.66 12.54 14.62
C ARG A 81 -1.91 11.82 15.95
N GLY A 82 -1.70 10.51 15.99
CA GLY A 82 -1.91 9.69 17.19
C GLY A 82 -0.66 9.52 18.06
N GLN A 83 0.52 9.90 17.57
CA GLN A 83 1.79 9.56 18.20
C GLN A 83 1.94 10.20 19.58
N ASP A 84 1.65 11.49 19.69
CA ASP A 84 1.73 12.21 20.96
C ASP A 84 0.76 11.63 22.00
N PHE A 85 -0.45 11.27 21.56
CA PHE A 85 -1.43 10.62 22.42
C PHE A 85 -0.95 9.26 22.91
N PHE A 86 -0.41 8.42 22.01
CA PHE A 86 0.10 7.10 22.37
C PHE A 86 1.25 7.18 23.40
N ILE A 87 2.21 8.08 23.17
CA ILE A 87 3.33 8.30 24.11
C ILE A 87 2.83 8.81 25.46
N ALA A 88 1.86 9.72 25.48
CA ALA A 88 1.26 10.20 26.72
C ALA A 88 0.50 9.09 27.45
N PHE A 89 -0.25 8.27 26.72
CA PHE A 89 -1.06 7.17 27.26
C PHE A 89 -0.19 6.07 27.89
N GLU A 90 0.91 5.66 27.24
CA GLU A 90 1.86 4.66 27.77
C GLU A 90 2.54 5.09 29.08
N LYS A 91 2.65 6.40 29.34
CA LYS A 91 3.23 6.92 30.59
C LYS A 91 2.26 6.86 31.78
N LEU A 92 0.98 6.59 31.55
CA LEU A 92 -0.03 6.52 32.59
C LEU A 92 -0.03 5.15 33.27
N ASN A 93 -0.52 5.10 34.52
CA ASN A 93 -0.79 3.83 35.17
C ASN A 93 -2.04 3.16 34.58
N SER A 94 -2.24 1.88 34.91
CA SER A 94 -3.35 1.06 34.41
C SER A 94 -4.73 1.66 34.69
N THR A 95 -4.95 2.24 35.87
CA THR A 95 -6.23 2.88 36.24
C THR A 95 -6.56 4.07 35.33
N ASN A 96 -5.57 4.93 35.07
CA ASN A 96 -5.75 6.10 34.22
C ASN A 96 -5.92 5.71 32.74
N GLN A 97 -5.20 4.68 32.29
CA GLN A 97 -5.38 4.12 30.95
C GLN A 97 -6.80 3.57 30.76
N GLU A 98 -7.33 2.84 31.75
CA GLU A 98 -8.69 2.31 31.73
C GLU A 98 -9.74 3.43 31.71
N LEU A 99 -9.54 4.48 32.50
CA LEU A 99 -10.41 5.66 32.49
C LEU A 99 -10.45 6.34 31.11
N ILE A 100 -9.30 6.57 30.48
CA ILE A 100 -9.25 7.12 29.13
C ILE A 100 -9.99 6.21 28.15
N GLY A 101 -9.81 4.88 28.25
CA GLY A 101 -10.55 3.92 27.44
C GLY A 101 -12.07 4.00 27.62
N CYS A 102 -12.55 4.24 28.84
CA CYS A 102 -13.97 4.49 29.11
C CYS A 102 -14.45 5.80 28.46
N LEU A 103 -13.70 6.89 28.62
CA LEU A 103 -14.05 8.20 28.04
C LEU A 103 -14.09 8.15 26.51
N MET A 104 -13.12 7.50 25.87
CA MET A 104 -13.08 7.36 24.41
C MET A 104 -14.30 6.61 23.87
N ARG A 105 -14.75 5.55 24.56
CA ARG A 105 -15.96 4.80 24.19
C ARG A 105 -17.21 5.67 24.29
N GLN A 106 -17.39 6.35 25.43
CA GLN A 106 -18.56 7.19 25.68
C GLN A 106 -18.67 8.33 24.64
N LEU A 107 -17.56 9.02 24.37
CA LEU A 107 -17.55 10.10 23.36
C LEU A 107 -17.83 9.56 21.95
N GLY A 108 -17.33 8.37 21.62
CA GLY A 108 -17.58 7.72 20.34
C GLY A 108 -19.05 7.35 20.12
N GLU A 109 -19.76 6.93 21.17
CA GLU A 109 -21.20 6.66 21.13
C GLU A 109 -22.01 7.94 20.93
N GLN A 110 -21.71 9.00 21.69
CA GLN A 110 -22.38 10.30 21.57
C GLN A 110 -22.24 10.92 20.18
N GLN A 111 -21.09 10.74 19.51
CA GLN A 111 -20.90 11.24 18.13
C GLN A 111 -21.71 10.49 17.08
N LYS A 112 -22.08 9.23 17.34
CA LYS A 112 -22.92 8.43 16.43
C LYS A 112 -24.40 8.78 16.58
N GLU A 113 -24.85 9.11 17.79
CA GLU A 113 -26.25 9.52 18.06
C GLU A 113 -26.59 10.91 17.52
N ASN A 114 -25.58 11.78 17.32
CA ASN A 114 -25.75 13.14 16.82
C ASN A 114 -25.53 13.30 15.30
N LYS A 115 -25.44 12.20 14.55
CA LYS A 115 -25.34 12.16 13.07
C LYS A 115 -26.60 11.59 12.47
#